data_AF-A0A7S1RRF4-F1
#
_entry.id   AF-A0A7S1RRF4-F1
#
_cell.length_a   1.000
_cell.length_b   1.000
_cell.length_c   1.000
_cell.angle_alpha   90.00
_cell.angle_beta   90.00
_cell.angle_gamma   90.00
#
_symmetry.space_group_name_H-M   'P 1'
#
loop_
_entity.id
_entity.type
_entity.pdbx_description
1 polymer ?
#
loop_
_entity_poly.entity_id
_entity_poly.type
_entity_poly.pdbx_seq_one_letter_code
_entity_poly.pdbx_strand_id
1 'polypeptide(L)'
;WYVKASSCLVRAGESIKSEEAGRFRTFAFLEEAEQKQKGGVRLRVKKLRGRGPEEGWVSPVVNGAEIMKRFESFEEFSAVQSMLGMKRAEEFSAIAASSQ
;
A
#
# COMPACT_ATOMS: atom_id res chain seq x y z
N TRP A 1 -7.40 2.71 -2.51
CA TRP A 1 -6.60 1.48 -2.49
C TRP A 1 -5.84 1.35 -1.18
N TYR A 2 -5.51 0.13 -0.76
CA TYR A 2 -4.53 -0.11 0.29
C TYR A 2 -3.57 -1.25 -0.06
N VAL A 3 -2.38 -1.22 0.53
CA VAL A 3 -1.39 -2.30 0.40
C VAL A 3 -1.75 -3.44 1.34
N LYS A 4 -2.12 -4.59 0.77
CA LYS A 4 -2.47 -5.82 1.49
C LYS A 4 -1.23 -6.66 1.82
N ALA A 5 -0.22 -6.63 0.95
CA ALA A 5 1.04 -7.36 1.13
C ALA A 5 2.00 -6.66 2.12
N SER A 6 3.14 -7.30 2.39
CA SER A 6 4.23 -6.73 3.22
C SER A 6 4.85 -5.47 2.59
N SER A 7 4.93 -5.43 1.26
CA SER A 7 5.38 -4.28 0.50
C SER A 7 4.81 -4.26 -0.92
N CYS A 8 4.72 -3.06 -1.49
CA CYS A 8 4.38 -2.83 -2.89
C CYS A 8 5.48 -2.00 -3.54
N LEU A 9 6.05 -2.50 -4.64
CA LEU A 9 7.11 -1.83 -5.37
C LEU A 9 6.54 -0.66 -6.19
N VAL A 10 7.16 0.51 -6.04
CA VAL A 10 6.81 1.73 -6.74
C VAL A 10 7.88 2.04 -7.79
N ARG A 11 7.42 2.37 -9.00
CA ARG A 11 8.26 2.75 -10.13
C ARG A 11 8.04 4.22 -10.45
N ALA A 12 9.09 4.92 -10.87
CA ALA A 12 9.00 6.33 -11.26
C ALA A 12 8.15 6.54 -12.53
N GLY A 13 8.09 5.52 -13.41
CA GLY A 13 7.33 5.54 -14.66
C GLY A 13 6.41 4.33 -14.84
N GLU A 14 5.52 4.42 -15.81
CA GLU A 14 4.53 3.39 -16.14
C GLU A 14 5.18 2.04 -16.44
N SER A 15 6.30 2.04 -17.15
CA SER A 15 7.01 0.81 -17.53
C SER A 15 7.57 0.07 -16.31
N ILE A 16 7.51 -1.27 -16.34
CA ILE A 16 8.17 -2.13 -15.34
C ILE A 16 9.70 -1.97 -15.32
N LYS A 17 10.27 -1.44 -16.41
CA LYS A 17 11.71 -1.16 -16.55
C LYS A 17 12.11 0.22 -16.01
N SER A 18 11.16 1.04 -15.59
CA SER A 18 11.46 2.35 -15.00
C SER A 18 12.21 2.19 -13.68
N GLU A 19 12.84 3.25 -13.22
CA GLU A 19 13.58 3.25 -11.95
C GLU A 19 12.67 2.90 -10.75
N GLU A 20 13.25 2.23 -9.75
CA GLU A 20 12.57 2.00 -8.46
C GLU A 20 12.52 3.33 -7.70
N ALA A 21 11.31 3.82 -7.45
CA ALA A 21 11.07 5.04 -6.67
C ALA A 21 10.93 4.76 -5.16
N GLY A 22 10.94 3.48 -4.78
CA GLY A 22 10.79 3.02 -3.40
C GLY A 22 9.64 2.03 -3.27
N ARG A 23 9.13 1.88 -2.03
CA ARG A 23 8.13 0.86 -1.70
C ARG A 23 7.09 1.39 -0.73
N PHE A 24 5.82 1.17 -1.05
CA PHE A 24 4.76 1.29 -0.05
C PHE A 24 4.80 0.10 0.90
N ARG A 25 4.52 0.33 2.18
CA ARG A 25 4.41 -0.73 3.19
C ARG A 25 2.95 -1.14 3.40
N THR A 26 2.74 -2.26 4.07
CA THR A 26 1.42 -2.77 4.45
C THR A 26 0.56 -1.67 5.05
N PHE A 27 -0.72 -1.65 4.64
CA PHE A 27 -1.71 -0.67 5.03
C PHE A 27 -1.35 0.79 4.68
N ALA A 28 -0.46 1.04 3.71
CA ALA A 28 -0.41 2.34 3.05
C ALA A 28 -1.71 2.56 2.27
N PHE A 29 -2.33 3.72 2.45
CA PHE A 29 -3.58 4.11 1.81
C PHE A 29 -3.26 5.01 0.65
N LEU A 30 -3.84 4.69 -0.51
CA LEU A 30 -3.44 5.24 -1.78
C LEU A 30 -4.68 5.68 -2.57
N GLU A 31 -4.61 6.87 -3.14
CA GLU A 31 -5.54 7.40 -4.12
C GLU A 31 -5.10 6.98 -5.52
N GLU A 32 -6.05 6.56 -6.35
CA GLU A 32 -5.79 6.26 -7.76
C GLU A 32 -5.89 7.55 -8.58
N ALA A 33 -4.80 7.91 -9.26
CA ALA A 33 -4.77 9.07 -10.15
C ALA A 33 -4.94 8.66 -11.62
N GLU A 34 -4.39 7.50 -12.01
CA GLU A 34 -4.46 7.01 -13.39
C GLU A 34 -4.38 5.48 -13.42
N GLN A 35 -5.13 4.86 -14.34
CA GLN A 35 -5.05 3.43 -14.61
C GLN A 35 -4.70 3.17 -16.08
N LYS A 36 -3.74 2.27 -16.31
CA LYS A 36 -3.37 1.74 -17.63
C LYS A 36 -3.50 0.22 -17.63
N GLN A 37 -3.85 -0.34 -18.79
CA GLN A 37 -4.02 -1.78 -18.96
C GLN A 37 -3.07 -2.40 -20.00
N LYS A 38 -2.29 -1.58 -20.73
CA LYS A 38 -1.41 -2.07 -21.78
C LYS A 38 -0.25 -2.86 -21.17
N GLY A 39 -0.23 -4.18 -21.38
CA GLY A 39 0.77 -5.07 -20.79
C GLY A 39 0.53 -5.40 -19.31
N GLY A 40 -0.69 -5.22 -18.82
CA GLY A 40 -1.10 -5.49 -17.44
C GLY A 40 -1.70 -4.25 -16.75
N VAL A 41 -2.37 -4.47 -15.61
CA VAL A 41 -2.92 -3.36 -14.81
C VAL A 41 -1.79 -2.62 -14.12
N ARG A 42 -1.66 -1.33 -14.41
CA ARG A 42 -0.72 -0.40 -13.78
C ARG A 42 -1.50 0.80 -13.27
N LEU A 43 -1.22 1.20 -12.04
CA LEU A 43 -1.89 2.33 -11.40
C LEU A 43 -0.85 3.39 -11.08
N ARG A 44 -1.10 4.64 -11.48
CA ARG A 44 -0.45 5.78 -10.86
C ARG A 44 -1.23 6.11 -9.61
N VAL A 45 -0.53 6.12 -8.49
CA VAL A 45 -1.14 6.33 -7.18
C VAL A 45 -0.46 7.44 -6.41
N LYS A 46 -1.23 8.12 -5.57
CA LYS A 46 -0.73 9.09 -4.60
C LYS A 46 -0.96 8.56 -3.19
N LYS A 47 0.04 8.69 -2.32
CA LYS A 47 -0.06 8.28 -0.93
C LYS A 47 -0.94 9.26 -0.15
N LEU A 48 -1.96 8.72 0.50
CA LEU A 48 -2.78 9.45 1.47
C LEU A 48 -2.25 9.25 2.89
N ARG A 49 -1.85 8.02 3.23
CA ARG A 49 -1.36 7.65 4.56
C ARG A 49 -0.43 6.43 4.49
N GLY A 50 0.41 6.26 5.50
CA GLY A 50 1.28 5.09 5.68
C GLY A 50 2.73 5.39 5.30
N ARG A 51 3.54 4.33 5.11
CA ARG A 51 4.97 4.44 4.77
C ARG A 51 5.21 4.15 3.30
N GLY A 52 6.08 4.93 2.67
CA GLY A 52 6.47 4.82 1.26
C GLY A 52 6.64 6.19 0.60
N PRO A 53 6.90 6.24 -0.72
CA PRO A 53 7.03 7.48 -1.48
C PRO A 53 5.72 8.30 -1.50
N GLU A 54 5.74 9.53 -2.03
CA GLU A 54 4.53 10.36 -2.12
C GLU A 54 3.62 9.94 -3.28
N GLU A 55 4.19 9.50 -4.41
CA GLU A 55 3.46 9.01 -5.56
C GLU A 55 4.29 8.01 -6.37
N GLY A 56 3.66 7.36 -7.35
CA GLY A 56 4.35 6.60 -8.39
C GLY A 56 3.48 5.51 -9.02
N TRP A 57 4.11 4.67 -9.82
CA TRP A 57 3.46 3.61 -10.57
C TRP A 57 3.60 2.25 -9.90
N VAL A 58 2.48 1.58 -9.69
CA VAL A 58 2.40 0.28 -9.01
C VAL A 58 1.64 -0.75 -9.85
N SER A 59 1.92 -2.02 -9.58
CA SER A 59 1.13 -3.13 -10.10
C SER A 59 0.30 -3.69 -8.94
N PRO A 60 -1.04 -3.65 -9.00
CA PRO A 60 -1.88 -4.15 -7.90
C PRO A 60 -1.80 -5.68 -7.77
N VAL A 61 -1.43 -6.38 -8.84
CA VAL A 61 -1.20 -7.83 -8.88
C VAL A 61 0.21 -8.09 -9.42
N VAL A 62 0.96 -8.97 -8.76
CA VAL A 62 2.30 -9.41 -9.20
C VAL A 62 2.35 -10.92 -9.17
N ASN A 63 2.66 -11.56 -10.29
CA ASN A 63 2.71 -13.03 -10.42
C ASN A 63 1.43 -13.71 -9.91
N GLY A 64 0.25 -13.12 -10.16
CA GLY A 64 -1.05 -13.63 -9.69
C GLY A 64 -1.38 -13.30 -8.23
N ALA A 65 -0.44 -12.79 -7.44
CA ALA A 65 -0.70 -12.39 -6.06
C ALA A 65 -1.24 -10.95 -5.98
N GLU A 66 -2.37 -10.77 -5.29
CA GLU A 66 -2.96 -9.46 -5.02
C GLU A 66 -2.12 -8.71 -3.97
N ILE A 67 -1.39 -7.68 -4.41
CA ILE A 67 -0.53 -6.84 -3.57
C ILE A 67 -1.31 -5.68 -2.98
N MET A 68 -2.25 -5.14 -3.76
CA MET A 68 -3.10 -4.03 -3.39
C MET A 68 -4.56 -4.39 -3.61
N LYS A 69 -5.41 -3.88 -2.72
CA LYS A 69 -6.86 -4.06 -2.82
C LYS A 69 -7.56 -2.70 -2.88
N ARG A 70 -8.58 -2.60 -3.72
CA ARG A 70 -9.50 -1.46 -3.76
C ARG A 70 -10.49 -1.59 -2.60
N PHE A 71 -10.81 -0.48 -1.95
CA PHE A 71 -11.91 -0.49 -0.99
C PHE A 71 -13.22 -0.54 -1.75
N GLU A 72 -14.03 -1.57 -1.48
CA GLU A 72 -15.34 -1.75 -2.11
C GLU A 72 -16.47 -1.11 -1.28
N SER A 73 -16.23 -0.88 0.02
CA SER A 73 -17.21 -0.27 0.90
C SER A 73 -16.58 0.52 2.06
N PHE A 74 -17.40 1.33 2.73
CA PHE A 74 -16.99 2.08 3.92
C PHE A 74 -16.67 1.16 5.10
N GLU A 75 -17.39 0.04 5.24
CA GLU A 75 -17.15 -0.96 6.29
C GLU A 75 -15.78 -1.59 6.12
N GLU A 76 -15.37 -1.92 4.89
CA GLU A 76 -14.02 -2.43 4.62
C GLU A 76 -12.95 -1.40 5.01
N PHE A 77 -13.15 -0.14 4.60
CA PHE A 77 -12.26 0.97 4.95
C PHE A 77 -12.12 1.11 6.47
N SER A 78 -13.25 1.15 7.19
CA SER A 78 -13.31 1.28 8.64
C SER A 78 -12.63 0.11 9.36
N ALA A 79 -12.84 -1.13 8.87
CA ALA A 79 -12.20 -2.32 9.42
C ALA A 79 -10.67 -2.27 9.28
N VAL A 80 -10.15 -1.88 8.11
CA VAL A 80 -8.71 -1.75 7.89
C VAL A 80 -8.12 -0.62 8.73
N GLN A 81 -8.81 0.51 8.84
CA GLN A 81 -8.39 1.62 9.70
C GLN A 81 -8.34 1.21 11.19
N SER A 82 -9.30 0.42 11.64
CA SER A 82 -9.36 -0.09 13.02
C SER A 82 -8.22 -1.06 13.31
N MET A 83 -7.93 -1.99 12.39
CA MET A 83 -6.79 -2.92 12.50
C MET A 83 -5.44 -2.20 12.62
N LEU A 84 -5.26 -1.11 11.87
CA LEU A 84 -4.09 -0.23 11.99
C LEU A 84 -3.96 0.41 13.38
N GLY A 85 -5.08 0.78 13.99
CA GLY A 85 -5.13 1.33 15.35
C GLY A 85 -4.74 0.30 16.40
N MET A 86 -5.26 -0.93 16.29
CA MET A 86 -4.97 -2.03 17.21
C MET A 86 -3.49 -2.45 17.17
N LYS A 87 -2.93 -2.66 15.96
CA LYS A 87 -1.52 -3.05 15.83
C LYS A 87 -0.56 -2.05 16.45
N ARG A 88 -0.85 -0.75 16.34
CA ARG A 88 -0.05 0.28 17.02
C ARG A 88 -0.10 0.13 18.54
N ALA A 89 -1.28 -0.12 19.10
CA ALA A 89 -1.43 -0.30 20.55
C ALA A 89 -0.63 -1.54 21.04
N GLU A 90 -0.65 -2.63 20.27
CA GLU A 90 0.14 -3.83 20.55
C GLU A 90 1.66 -3.57 20.48
N GLU A 91 2.12 -2.89 19.43
CA GLU A 91 3.54 -2.51 19.28
C GLU A 91 4.02 -1.60 20.42
N PHE A 92 3.21 -0.62 20.82
CA PHE A 92 3.53 0.25 21.96
C PHE A 92 3.59 -0.52 23.28
N SER A 93 2.64 -1.44 23.51
CA SER A 93 2.62 -2.31 24.69
C SER A 93 3.88 -3.19 24.77
N ALA A 94 4.27 -3.80 23.65
CA ALA A 94 5.45 -4.67 23.59
C ALA A 94 6.77 -3.91 23.87
N ILE A 95 6.91 -2.67 23.37
CA ILE A 95 8.08 -1.82 23.64
C ILE A 95 8.15 -1.44 25.13
N ALA A 96 7.01 -1.07 25.73
CA ALA A 96 6.94 -0.74 27.16
C ALA A 96 7.33 -1.93 28.04
N ALA A 97 6.89 -3.14 27.71
CA ALA A 97 7.22 -4.36 28.45
C ALA A 97 8.69 -4.81 28.29
N SER A 98 9.36 -4.44 27.19
CA SER A 98 10.76 -4.82 26.93
C SER A 98 11.79 -3.85 27.52
N SER A 99 11.33 -2.76 28.14
CA SER A 99 12.18 -1.70 28.73
C SER A 99 12.26 -1.79 30.27
N GLN A 100 11.74 -2.88 30.85
CA GLN A 100 11.80 -3.22 32.28
C GLN A 100 12.67 -4.45 32.49
#